data_AF-A0A8S3Z1R5-F1
#
_entry.id   AF-A0A8S3Z1R5-F1
#
_cell.length_a   1.000
_cell.length_b   1.000
_cell.length_c   1.000
_cell.angle_alpha   90.00
_cell.angle_beta   90.00
_cell.angle_gamma   90.00
#
_symmetry.space_group_name_H-M   'P 1'
#
loop_
_entity.id
_entity.type
_entity.pdbx_description
1 polymer ?
#
loop_
_entity_poly.entity_id
_entity_poly.type
_entity_poly.pdbx_seq_one_letter_code
_entity_poly.pdbx_strand_id
1 'polypeptide(L)'
;NNVRSPIEYLSLTLEELSHIRSVFTKAELESLAWNPELYQQVFKRKLCFTCRTTRFTLFGEWGTRCKICQRTVCSKCIRKMNVPTDHFRNIPVYSLSPSLLTGEIHDLVQKT
;
A
#
# COMPACT_ATOMS: atom_id res chain seq x y z
N ASN A 1 -26.71 27.18 -14.33
CA ASN A 1 -26.66 25.69 -14.34
C ASN A 1 -25.30 25.24 -13.85
N ASN A 2 -25.11 25.10 -12.53
CA ASN A 2 -23.86 24.61 -11.95
C ASN A 2 -24.19 23.38 -11.09
N VAL A 3 -24.27 22.22 -11.73
CA VAL A 3 -24.40 20.94 -11.04
C VAL A 3 -23.01 20.61 -10.49
N ARG A 4 -22.78 20.94 -9.22
CA ARG A 4 -21.68 20.34 -8.45
C ARG A 4 -22.05 18.86 -8.30
N SER A 5 -21.38 17.97 -9.02
CA SER A 5 -21.48 16.55 -8.76
C SER A 5 -21.08 16.28 -7.31
N PRO A 6 -21.86 15.50 -6.53
CA PRO A 6 -21.45 15.07 -5.20
C PRO A 6 -20.12 14.34 -5.34
N ILE A 7 -19.11 14.73 -4.54
CA ILE A 7 -17.91 13.90 -4.41
C ILE A 7 -18.39 12.57 -3.82
N GLU A 8 -18.31 11.51 -4.61
CA GLU A 8 -18.66 10.18 -4.14
C GLU A 8 -17.55 9.67 -3.21
N TYR A 9 -17.95 9.29 -2.00
CA TYR A 9 -17.08 8.69 -1.00
C TYR A 9 -17.44 7.22 -0.86
N LEU A 10 -16.42 6.38 -0.74
CA LEU A 10 -16.58 4.98 -0.40
C LEU A 10 -16.34 4.82 1.10
N SER A 11 -17.29 4.18 1.79
CA SER A 11 -17.05 3.67 3.14
C SER A 11 -16.31 2.36 3.02
N LEU A 12 -15.03 2.36 3.40
CA LEU A 12 -14.22 1.16 3.48
C LEU A 12 -13.85 0.89 4.94
N THR A 13 -13.97 -0.36 5.33
CA THR A 13 -13.33 -0.87 6.55
C THR A 13 -11.84 -1.10 6.31
N LEU A 14 -11.06 -1.16 7.38
CA LEU A 14 -9.64 -1.53 7.30
C LEU A 14 -9.46 -2.94 6.70
N GLU A 15 -10.43 -3.82 6.90
CA GLU A 15 -10.44 -5.17 6.33
C GLU A 15 -10.61 -5.14 4.81
N GLU A 16 -11.61 -4.41 4.30
CA GLU A 16 -11.82 -4.25 2.86
C GLU A 16 -10.62 -3.57 2.19
N LEU A 17 -10.05 -2.54 2.81
CA LEU A 17 -8.84 -1.89 2.30
C LEU A 17 -7.64 -2.86 2.28
N SER A 18 -7.45 -3.65 3.33
CA SER A 18 -6.42 -4.69 3.38
C SER A 18 -6.62 -5.73 2.30
N HIS A 19 -7.87 -6.15 2.07
CA HIS A 19 -8.22 -7.10 1.03
C HIS A 19 -7.89 -6.54 -0.35
N ILE A 20 -8.40 -5.36 -0.69
CA ILE A 20 -8.13 -4.66 -1.96
C ILE A 20 -6.61 -4.55 -2.16
N ARG A 21 -5.87 -4.06 -1.16
CA ARG A 21 -4.41 -3.90 -1.27
C ARG A 21 -3.68 -5.22 -1.41
N SER A 22 -4.16 -6.30 -0.78
CA SER A 22 -3.55 -7.63 -0.91
C SER A 22 -3.63 -8.15 -2.35
N VAL A 23 -4.71 -7.86 -3.07
CA VAL A 23 -4.87 -8.22 -4.49
C VAL A 23 -3.84 -7.47 -5.33
N PHE A 24 -3.71 -6.15 -5.18
CA PHE A 24 -2.71 -5.36 -5.90
C PHE A 24 -1.27 -5.83 -5.61
N THR A 25 -0.94 -6.07 -4.35
CA THR A 25 0.42 -6.50 -3.97
C THR A 25 0.72 -7.94 -4.38
N LYS A 26 -0.30 -8.77 -4.64
CA LYS A 26 -0.13 -10.08 -5.27
C LYS A 26 0.21 -9.94 -6.76
N ALA A 27 -0.53 -9.11 -7.50
CA ALA A 27 -0.20 -8.82 -8.88
C ALA A 27 1.20 -8.21 -9.02
N GLU A 28 1.58 -7.30 -8.13
CA GLU A 28 2.94 -6.73 -8.12
C GLU A 28 4.01 -7.81 -7.85
N LEU A 29 3.76 -8.78 -6.95
CA LEU A 29 4.68 -9.89 -6.73
C LEU A 29 4.81 -10.77 -7.98
N GLU A 30 3.70 -11.08 -8.62
CA GLU A 30 3.65 -11.89 -9.86
C GLU A 30 4.36 -11.18 -11.01
N SER A 31 4.32 -9.84 -11.07
CA SER A 31 5.09 -9.06 -12.06
C SER A 31 6.61 -9.20 -11.92
N LEU A 32 7.12 -9.74 -10.80
CA LEU A 32 8.55 -10.04 -10.64
C LEU A 32 8.95 -11.34 -11.34
N ALA A 33 8.03 -12.09 -11.95
CA ALA A 33 8.31 -13.39 -12.55
C ALA A 33 9.40 -13.35 -13.65
N TRP A 34 9.63 -12.20 -14.30
CA TRP A 34 10.73 -12.03 -15.25
C TRP A 34 12.12 -12.08 -14.58
N ASN A 35 12.20 -11.86 -13.27
CA ASN A 35 13.40 -12.01 -12.45
C ASN A 35 13.15 -13.07 -11.36
N PRO A 36 13.39 -14.36 -11.67
CA PRO A 36 13.08 -15.46 -10.75
C PRO A 36 13.80 -15.38 -9.41
N GLU A 37 15.05 -14.88 -9.40
CA GLU A 37 15.80 -14.73 -8.16
C GLU A 37 15.15 -13.68 -7.25
N LEU A 38 14.88 -12.49 -7.78
CA LEU A 38 14.21 -11.43 -7.03
C LEU A 38 12.82 -11.88 -6.56
N TYR A 39 12.04 -12.52 -7.43
CA TYR A 39 10.76 -13.12 -7.07
C TYR A 39 10.90 -14.07 -5.88
N GLN A 40 11.85 -15.01 -5.92
CA GLN A 40 12.05 -15.98 -4.85
C GLN A 40 12.48 -15.32 -3.54
N GLN A 41 13.37 -14.32 -3.59
CA GLN A 41 13.82 -13.58 -2.39
C GLN A 41 12.65 -12.84 -1.72
N VAL A 42 11.79 -12.19 -2.51
CA VAL A 42 10.61 -11.47 -2.00
C VAL A 42 9.52 -12.45 -1.54
N PHE A 43 9.22 -13.49 -2.33
CA PHE A 43 8.21 -14.52 -2.03
C PHE A 43 8.54 -15.27 -0.74
N LYS A 44 9.81 -15.66 -0.54
CA LYS A 44 10.30 -16.32 0.68
C LYS A 44 10.51 -15.35 1.84
N ARG A 45 10.11 -14.08 1.71
CA ARG A 45 10.23 -13.05 2.75
C ARG A 45 11.66 -12.85 3.25
N LYS A 46 12.65 -13.01 2.36
CA LYS A 46 14.07 -12.74 2.62
C LYS A 46 14.48 -11.32 2.24
N LEU A 47 13.63 -10.62 1.49
CA LEU A 47 13.86 -9.26 0.99
C LEU A 47 12.61 -8.42 1.23
N CYS A 48 12.79 -7.14 1.52
CA CYS A 48 11.67 -6.21 1.67
C CYS A 48 10.86 -6.11 0.38
N PHE A 49 9.54 -6.29 0.49
CA PHE A 49 8.64 -6.20 -0.65
C PHE A 49 8.69 -4.84 -1.36
N THR A 50 8.69 -3.75 -0.59
CA THR A 50 8.62 -2.38 -1.11
C THR A 50 9.93 -1.90 -1.74
N CYS A 51 11.04 -1.91 -0.99
CA CYS A 51 12.30 -1.36 -1.51
C CYS A 51 13.13 -2.37 -2.30
N ARG A 52 12.85 -3.68 -2.19
CA ARG A 52 13.53 -4.77 -2.92
C ARG A 52 15.05 -4.77 -2.78
N THR A 53 15.57 -4.16 -1.72
CA THR A 53 17.01 -3.97 -1.46
C THR A 53 17.40 -4.42 -0.06
N THR A 54 16.57 -4.13 0.93
CA THR A 54 16.82 -4.56 2.32
C THR A 54 16.59 -6.06 2.48
N ARG A 55 17.64 -6.80 2.86
CA ARG A 55 17.59 -8.25 3.15
C ARG A 55 17.29 -8.49 4.62
N PHE A 56 16.48 -9.52 4.88
CA PHE A 56 16.19 -10.01 6.22
C PHE A 56 17.05 -11.24 6.49
N THR A 57 17.92 -11.16 7.49
CA THR A 57 18.88 -12.21 7.85
C THR A 57 18.86 -12.44 9.35
N LEU A 58 19.29 -13.61 9.82
CA LEU A 58 19.31 -13.97 11.24
C LEU A 58 20.05 -12.96 12.14
N PHE A 59 21.10 -12.33 11.62
CA PHE A 59 21.90 -11.33 12.34
C PHE A 59 21.70 -9.89 11.82
N GLY A 60 20.66 -9.66 11.02
CA GLY A 60 20.42 -8.37 10.36
C GLY A 60 19.09 -7.74 10.74
N GLU A 61 18.59 -6.88 9.87
CA GLU A 61 17.27 -6.26 10.06
C GLU A 61 16.15 -7.31 10.00
N TRP A 62 15.17 -7.16 10.90
CA TRP A 62 13.98 -8.00 10.92
C TRP A 62 12.86 -7.39 10.07
N GLY A 63 12.23 -8.22 9.25
CA GLY A 63 11.07 -7.82 8.47
C GLY A 63 9.80 -7.77 9.32
N THR A 64 8.97 -6.75 9.13
CA THR A 64 7.64 -6.65 9.76
C THR A 64 6.55 -6.96 8.74
N ARG A 65 5.52 -7.73 9.12
CA ARG A 65 4.35 -7.94 8.27
C ARG A 65 3.42 -6.72 8.33
N CYS A 66 3.22 -6.06 7.20
CA CYS A 66 2.28 -4.94 7.10
C CYS A 66 0.83 -5.44 7.15
N LYS A 67 -0.02 -4.80 7.97
CA LYS A 67 -1.44 -5.18 8.12
C LYS A 67 -2.30 -4.87 6.88
N ILE A 68 -1.90 -3.89 6.08
CA ILE A 68 -2.66 -3.45 4.89
C ILE A 68 -2.18 -4.19 3.64
N CYS A 69 -0.89 -4.12 3.31
CA CYS A 69 -0.39 -4.80 2.10
C CYS A 69 -0.11 -6.28 2.30
N GLN A 70 -0.15 -6.79 3.54
CA GLN A 70 0.05 -8.20 3.87
C GLN A 70 1.42 -8.81 3.48
N ARG A 71 2.39 -7.96 3.12
CA ARG A 71 3.78 -8.32 2.77
C ARG A 71 4.75 -7.99 3.90
N THR A 72 5.94 -8.60 3.84
CA THR A 72 7.04 -8.31 4.75
C THR A 72 7.84 -7.10 4.25
N VAL A 73 7.99 -6.08 5.10
CA VAL A 73 8.64 -4.82 4.80
C VAL A 73 9.68 -4.45 5.86
N CYS A 74 10.70 -3.68 5.47
CA CYS A 74 11.72 -3.19 6.40
C CYS A 74 11.19 -2.02 7.24
N SER A 75 11.91 -1.67 8.30
CA SER A 75 11.60 -0.57 9.22
C SER A 75 11.48 0.80 8.52
N LYS A 76 12.20 0.99 7.41
CA LYS A 76 12.15 2.22 6.60
C LYS A 76 10.93 2.28 5.68
N CYS A 77 10.40 1.13 5.26
CA CYS A 77 9.26 1.05 4.35
C CYS A 77 7.92 0.86 5.07
N ILE A 78 7.91 0.41 6.33
CA ILE A 78 6.68 0.34 7.11
C ILE A 78 6.25 1.75 7.50
N ARG A 79 5.08 2.18 6.99
CA ARG A 79 4.43 3.40 7.48
C ARG A 79 3.51 3.04 8.63
N LYS A 80 3.80 3.55 9.82
CA LYS A 80 2.86 3.50 10.94
C LYS A 80 1.77 4.52 10.68
N MET A 81 0.55 4.06 10.49
CA MET A 81 -0.62 4.92 10.47
C MET A 81 -1.39 4.70 11.77
N ASN A 82 -1.65 5.78 12.52
CA ASN A 82 -2.69 5.79 13.54
C ASN A 82 -4.01 5.89 12.79
N VAL A 83 -4.69 4.77 12.65
CA VAL A 83 -6.00 4.70 12.01
C VAL A 83 -7.03 4.68 13.13
N PRO A 84 -7.80 5.76 13.36
CA PRO A 84 -9.08 5.63 14.02
C PRO A 84 -9.90 4.68 13.13
N THR A 85 -10.36 3.56 13.67
CA THR A 85 -11.14 2.55 12.94
C THR A 85 -12.36 3.15 12.21
N ASP A 86 -12.81 4.34 12.64
CA ASP A 86 -13.90 5.11 12.04
C ASP A 86 -13.51 6.02 10.86
N HIS A 87 -12.22 6.34 10.65
CA HIS A 87 -11.78 7.33 9.67
C HIS A 87 -11.61 6.82 8.23
N PHE A 88 -11.78 5.52 7.97
CA PHE A 88 -11.86 4.98 6.60
C PHE A 88 -13.29 4.92 6.04
N ARG A 89 -14.29 5.38 6.81
CA ARG A 89 -15.69 5.42 6.37
C ARG A 89 -15.97 6.39 5.22
N ASN A 90 -15.03 7.27 4.85
CA ASN A 90 -15.24 8.24 3.77
C ASN A 90 -13.95 8.48 2.97
N ILE A 91 -13.46 7.46 2.26
CA ILE A 91 -12.34 7.63 1.33
C ILE A 91 -12.92 8.10 -0.01
N PRO A 92 -12.47 9.24 -0.58
CA PRO A 92 -12.99 9.68 -1.87
C PRO A 92 -12.53 8.71 -2.97
N VAL A 93 -13.46 8.33 -3.86
CA VAL A 93 -13.25 7.28 -4.88
C VAL A 93 -12.00 7.53 -5.73
N TYR A 94 -11.69 8.79 -6.04
CA TYR A 94 -10.51 9.15 -6.84
C TYR A 94 -9.18 8.73 -6.22
N SER A 95 -9.09 8.58 -4.89
CA SER A 95 -7.84 8.22 -4.21
C SER A 95 -7.46 6.75 -4.37
N LEU A 96 -8.37 5.92 -4.89
CA LEU A 96 -8.12 4.52 -5.24
C LEU A 96 -7.49 4.37 -6.63
N SER A 97 -7.41 5.45 -7.41
CA SER A 97 -6.78 5.43 -8.73
C SER A 97 -5.27 5.16 -8.59
N PRO A 98 -4.73 4.11 -9.26
CA PRO A 98 -3.32 3.72 -9.16
C PRO A 98 -2.33 4.86 -9.45
N SER A 99 -2.73 5.82 -10.28
CA SER A 99 -1.93 6.97 -10.72
C SER A 99 -1.55 7.95 -9.60
N LEU A 100 -2.28 7.98 -8.48
CA LEU A 100 -2.06 8.95 -7.39
C LEU A 100 -1.26 8.39 -6.19
N LEU A 101 -0.98 7.08 -6.16
CA LEU A 101 -0.14 6.48 -5.11
C LEU A 101 1.36 6.79 -5.30
N THR A 102 1.70 7.41 -6.43
CA THR A 102 3.01 7.97 -6.77
C THR A 102 2.98 9.50 -6.63
N GLY A 103 3.10 10.01 -5.39
CA GLY A 103 3.76 11.29 -5.13
C GLY A 103 3.06 12.61 -5.44
N GLU A 104 1.76 12.66 -5.75
CA GLU A 104 1.07 13.93 -6.08
C GLU A 104 -0.11 14.23 -5.14
N ILE A 105 0.16 14.45 -3.85
CA ILE A 105 -0.79 15.13 -2.94
C ILE A 105 -0.05 16.16 -2.11
N HIS A 106 0.50 17.18 -2.79
CA HIS A 106 0.80 18.46 -2.13
C HIS A 106 -0.12 19.59 -2.63
N ASP A 107 -0.80 19.44 -3.77
CA ASP A 107 -1.51 20.58 -4.39
C ASP A 107 -3.05 20.55 -4.32
N LEU A 108 -3.67 19.48 -3.79
CA LEU A 108 -5.15 19.39 -3.73
C LEU A 108 -5.76 19.73 -2.37
N VAL A 109 -4.96 19.84 -1.30
CA VAL A 109 -5.48 20.15 0.05
C VAL A 109 -5.46 21.67 0.33
N GLN A 110 -4.71 22.47 -0.43
CA GLN A 110 -4.51 23.89 -0.13
C GLN A 110 -5.48 24.87 -0.81
N LYS A 111 -6.56 24.38 -1.45
CA LYS A 111 -7.55 25.25 -2.10
C LYS A 111 -9.01 24.98 -1.72
N THR A 112 -9.23 24.45 -0.51
CA THR A 112 -10.54 24.43 0.14
C THR A 112 -10.41 25.02 1.53
#